data_AF-A0A3L7VNS9-F1
#
_entry.id   AF-A0A3L7VNS9-F1
#
_cell.length_a   1.000
_cell.length_b   1.000
_cell.length_c   1.000
_cell.angle_alpha   90.00
_cell.angle_beta   90.00
_cell.angle_gamma   90.00
#
_symmetry.space_group_name_H-M   'P 1'
#
loop_
_entity.id
_entity.type
_entity.pdbx_description
1 polymer ?
#
loop_
_entity_poly.entity_id
_entity_poly.type
_entity_poly.pdbx_seq_one_letter_code
_entity_poly.pdbx_strand_id
1 'polypeptide(L)'
;MVGGGFGASHYAGNSQVLKKNGSTKIFDMVDGTSNTILAGEVSGGFMAWGDPENRRDPANGLGTAPNQFGGPASGRGGVNMLLADGSVRFISENTNPQTLKALASPDGNEQVGDF
;
A
#
# COMPACT_ATOMS: atom_id res chain seq x y z
N MET A 1 -8.20 -8.98 20.03
CA MET A 1 -8.58 -7.65 20.55
C MET A 1 -7.29 -6.86 20.73
N VAL A 2 -7.07 -5.80 19.96
CA VAL A 2 -5.94 -4.88 20.21
C VAL A 2 -6.47 -3.80 21.15
N GLY A 3 -5.98 -3.81 22.37
CA GLY A 3 -6.36 -2.90 23.43
C GLY A 3 -5.67 -1.55 23.28
N GLY A 4 -6.45 -0.49 23.49
CA GLY A 4 -5.96 0.89 23.55
C GLY A 4 -6.81 1.81 22.69
N GLY A 5 -8.06 2.10 23.11
CA GLY A 5 -8.85 3.31 22.86
C GLY A 5 -9.05 3.91 21.45
N PHE A 6 -8.29 3.51 20.45
CA PHE A 6 -8.25 4.10 19.11
C PHE A 6 -8.95 3.17 18.12
N GLY A 7 -9.70 3.76 17.19
CA GLY A 7 -10.37 3.01 16.14
C GLY A 7 -9.37 2.21 15.30
N ALA A 8 -9.77 1.02 14.87
CA ALA A 8 -9.01 0.22 13.91
C ALA A 8 -8.94 0.95 12.56
N SER A 9 -7.73 1.08 12.00
CA SER A 9 -7.54 1.59 10.65
C SER A 9 -7.77 0.49 9.62
N HIS A 10 -8.64 0.75 8.64
CA HIS A 10 -8.87 -0.10 7.47
C HIS A 10 -7.96 0.29 6.28
N TYR A 11 -6.97 1.13 6.54
CA TYR A 11 -5.95 1.54 5.59
C TYR A 11 -4.57 1.42 6.22
N ALA A 12 -3.54 1.23 5.39
CA ALA A 12 -2.15 1.30 5.79
C ALA A 12 -1.29 2.00 4.76
N GLY A 13 -0.12 2.45 5.19
CA GLY A 13 0.87 3.05 4.30
C GLY A 13 1.78 2.03 3.63
N ASN A 14 2.40 2.42 2.51
CA ASN A 14 3.48 1.68 1.88
C ASN A 14 4.77 1.81 2.69
N SER A 15 5.35 0.68 3.12
CA SER A 15 6.59 0.66 3.91
C SER A 15 7.84 1.12 3.15
N GLN A 16 7.85 1.05 1.81
CA GLN A 16 8.95 1.53 0.96
C GLN A 16 8.97 3.07 0.89
N VAL A 17 7.79 3.72 0.99
CA VAL A 17 7.66 5.18 0.99
C VAL A 17 7.70 5.74 2.41
N LEU A 18 6.84 5.23 3.31
CA LEU A 18 6.79 5.64 4.71
C LEU A 18 7.82 4.84 5.51
N LYS A 19 9.10 5.20 5.39
CA LYS A 19 10.21 4.45 5.98
C LYS A 19 10.19 4.50 7.50
N LYS A 20 10.57 3.39 8.15
CA LYS A 20 10.76 3.36 9.61
C LYS A 20 11.93 4.26 9.96
N ASN A 21 11.75 5.20 10.89
CA ASN A 21 12.79 6.16 11.30
C ASN A 21 13.43 6.92 10.12
N GLY A 22 12.65 7.19 9.08
CA GLY A 22 13.16 7.82 7.86
C GLY A 22 12.11 8.66 7.16
N SER A 23 12.55 9.37 6.13
CA SER A 23 11.69 10.17 5.27
C SER A 23 12.02 9.89 3.81
N THR A 24 11.01 9.80 2.97
CA THR A 24 11.16 9.79 1.51
C THR A 24 10.72 11.15 0.99
N LYS A 25 11.57 11.83 0.22
CA LYS A 25 11.17 13.09 -0.42
C LYS A 25 10.41 12.78 -1.69
N ILE A 26 9.42 13.60 -2.01
CA ILE A 26 8.65 13.48 -3.26
C ILE A 26 9.58 13.50 -4.49
N PHE A 27 10.61 14.35 -4.48
CA PHE A 27 11.59 14.45 -5.58
C PHE A 27 12.50 13.23 -5.72
N ASP A 28 12.59 12.37 -4.69
CA ASP A 28 13.40 11.14 -4.74
C ASP A 28 12.60 9.96 -5.30
N MET A 29 11.31 10.14 -5.65
CA MET A 29 10.47 9.11 -6.28
C MET A 29 10.73 9.03 -7.79
N VAL A 30 11.77 8.31 -8.16
CA VAL A 30 12.26 8.20 -9.55
C VAL A 30 11.27 7.45 -10.46
N ASP A 31 10.50 6.50 -9.92
CA ASP A 31 9.40 5.82 -10.65
C ASP A 31 8.23 6.77 -10.99
N GLY A 32 8.23 7.96 -10.37
CA GLY A 32 7.22 9.00 -10.52
C GLY A 32 6.07 8.84 -9.52
N THR A 33 5.60 9.95 -8.99
CA THR A 33 4.56 9.98 -7.94
C THR A 33 3.23 9.33 -8.36
N SER A 34 2.92 9.32 -9.66
CA SER A 34 1.74 8.69 -10.24
C SER A 34 1.85 7.18 -10.42
N ASN A 35 3.03 6.60 -10.17
CA ASN A 35 3.30 5.16 -10.27
C ASN A 35 3.84 4.58 -8.97
N THR A 36 3.73 5.30 -7.85
CA THR A 36 4.16 4.82 -6.54
C THR A 36 2.97 4.81 -5.60
N ILE A 37 2.62 3.64 -5.07
CA ILE A 37 1.59 3.49 -4.04
C ILE A 37 2.06 4.17 -2.76
N LEU A 38 1.22 5.03 -2.19
CA LEU A 38 1.43 5.65 -0.90
C LEU A 38 0.70 4.90 0.22
N ALA A 39 -0.55 4.49 -0.03
CA ALA A 39 -1.39 3.82 0.95
C ALA A 39 -2.48 2.98 0.26
N GLY A 40 -3.12 2.10 1.00
CA GLY A 40 -4.17 1.23 0.49
C GLY A 40 -5.07 0.66 1.56
N GLU A 41 -6.21 0.12 1.12
CA GLU A 41 -7.15 -0.61 1.97
C GLU A 41 -6.50 -1.87 2.54
N VAL A 42 -6.91 -2.30 3.75
CA VAL A 42 -6.46 -3.55 4.39
C VAL A 42 -7.65 -4.35 4.93
N SER A 43 -7.61 -5.68 4.81
CA SER A 43 -8.71 -6.57 5.24
C SER A 43 -8.45 -7.26 6.57
N GLY A 44 -7.22 -7.18 7.09
CA GLY A 44 -6.77 -7.91 8.27
C GLY A 44 -5.47 -7.34 8.82
N GLY A 45 -5.08 -7.73 10.04
CA GLY A 45 -3.94 -7.11 10.71
C GLY A 45 -4.20 -5.63 11.03
N PHE A 46 -5.44 -5.30 11.40
CA PHE A 46 -5.82 -3.93 11.74
C PHE A 46 -4.99 -3.42 12.91
N MET A 47 -4.49 -2.19 12.76
CA MET A 47 -3.75 -1.47 13.79
C MET A 47 -4.53 -0.23 14.21
N ALA A 48 -4.17 0.34 15.36
CA ALA A 48 -4.75 1.58 15.84
C ALA A 48 -4.51 2.71 14.82
N TRP A 49 -5.52 3.57 14.65
CA TRP A 49 -5.34 4.80 13.90
C TRP A 49 -4.23 5.65 14.53
N GLY A 50 -3.18 5.92 13.75
CA GLY A 50 -1.98 6.64 14.21
C GLY A 50 -0.83 5.74 14.69
N ASP A 51 -0.96 4.41 14.64
CA ASP A 51 0.18 3.52 14.89
C ASP A 51 1.26 3.72 13.80
N PRO A 52 2.49 4.14 14.16
CA PRO A 52 3.56 4.39 13.19
C PRO A 52 4.02 3.13 12.45
N GLU A 53 3.69 1.94 12.97
CA GLU A 53 3.98 0.66 12.33
C GLU A 53 2.85 0.18 11.41
N ASN A 54 1.76 0.95 11.24
CA ASN A 54 0.66 0.64 10.32
C ASN A 54 1.04 0.84 8.85
N ARG A 55 1.97 0.00 8.39
CA ARG A 55 2.59 0.03 7.08
C ARG A 55 2.78 -1.40 6.57
N ARG A 56 2.71 -1.59 5.26
CA ARG A 56 2.86 -2.89 4.59
C ARG A 56 3.65 -2.69 3.30
N ASP A 57 4.29 -3.75 2.82
CA ASP A 57 4.91 -3.75 1.50
C ASP A 57 3.86 -4.14 0.44
N PRO A 58 3.53 -3.27 -0.53
CA PRO A 58 2.62 -3.63 -1.63
C PRO A 58 3.09 -4.84 -2.44
N ALA A 59 4.40 -5.12 -2.47
CA ALA A 59 4.95 -6.31 -3.13
C ALA A 59 4.52 -7.64 -2.48
N ASN A 60 3.97 -7.61 -1.25
CA ASN A 60 3.36 -8.79 -0.62
C ASN A 60 2.06 -9.23 -1.31
N GLY A 61 1.54 -8.44 -2.25
CA GLY A 61 0.33 -8.73 -3.01
C GLY A 61 -0.94 -8.27 -2.31
N LEU A 62 -2.06 -8.60 -2.95
CA LEU A 62 -3.40 -8.30 -2.47
C LEU A 62 -4.03 -9.53 -1.82
N GLY A 63 -4.71 -9.35 -0.69
CA GLY A 63 -5.38 -10.43 0.01
C GLY A 63 -5.82 -10.07 1.43
N THR A 64 -6.15 -11.11 2.19
CA THR A 64 -6.66 -10.96 3.56
C THR A 64 -5.61 -11.20 4.63
N ALA A 65 -4.37 -11.53 4.25
CA ALA A 65 -3.30 -11.76 5.19
C ALA A 65 -2.92 -10.45 5.92
N PRO A 66 -2.50 -10.51 7.20
CA PRO A 66 -2.20 -9.32 8.00
C PRO A 66 -1.16 -8.36 7.39
N ASN A 67 -0.24 -8.86 6.57
CA ASN A 67 0.84 -8.11 5.92
C ASN A 67 0.53 -7.69 4.47
N GLN A 68 -0.69 -7.90 3.98
CA GLN A 68 -1.13 -7.59 2.62
C GLN A 68 -2.11 -6.41 2.59
N PHE A 69 -2.17 -5.74 1.44
CA PHE A 69 -3.25 -4.81 1.13
C PHE A 69 -4.48 -5.60 0.69
N GLY A 70 -5.68 -5.09 0.97
CA GLY A 70 -6.91 -5.85 0.79
C GLY A 70 -8.14 -5.02 1.12
N GLY A 71 -9.19 -5.09 0.32
CA GLY A 71 -10.49 -4.49 0.66
C GLY A 71 -11.24 -5.35 1.68
N PRO A 72 -12.12 -4.79 2.52
CA PRO A 72 -12.93 -5.58 3.44
C PRO A 72 -13.74 -6.63 2.64
N ALA A 73 -13.38 -7.91 2.83
CA ALA A 73 -13.87 -9.07 2.09
C ALA A 73 -13.76 -8.92 0.56
N SER A 74 -12.68 -9.41 -0.05
CA SER A 74 -12.25 -9.24 -1.46
C SER A 74 -13.24 -9.62 -2.58
N GLY A 75 -14.54 -9.79 -2.32
CA GLY A 75 -15.59 -10.03 -3.32
C GLY A 75 -15.80 -8.93 -4.36
N ARG A 76 -14.92 -7.92 -4.42
CA ARG A 76 -14.88 -6.87 -5.47
C ARG A 76 -13.82 -7.14 -6.55
N GLY A 77 -12.95 -8.15 -6.38
CA GLY A 77 -11.91 -8.51 -7.37
C GLY A 77 -10.71 -7.55 -7.40
N GLY A 78 -10.51 -6.73 -6.36
CA GLY A 78 -9.44 -5.74 -6.27
C GLY A 78 -9.60 -4.78 -5.09
N VAL A 79 -8.73 -3.76 -5.03
CA VAL A 79 -8.62 -2.80 -3.93
C VAL A 79 -8.38 -1.38 -4.44
N ASN A 80 -8.81 -0.38 -3.67
CA ASN A 80 -8.42 1.00 -3.96
C ASN A 80 -7.07 1.31 -3.32
N MET A 81 -6.16 1.86 -4.11
CA MET A 81 -4.83 2.30 -3.70
C MET A 81 -4.68 3.79 -3.97
N LEU A 82 -4.15 4.50 -2.98
CA LEU A 82 -3.72 5.89 -3.09
C LEU A 82 -2.30 5.93 -3.64
N LEU A 83 -2.08 6.71 -4.69
CA LEU A 83 -0.76 6.99 -5.24
C LEU A 83 -0.15 8.25 -4.59
N ALA A 84 1.17 8.40 -4.71
CA ALA A 84 1.90 9.50 -4.09
C ALA A 84 1.56 10.87 -4.68
N ASP A 85 0.97 10.93 -5.88
CA ASP A 85 0.44 12.15 -6.50
C ASP A 85 -0.96 12.55 -6.01
N GLY A 86 -1.57 11.75 -5.12
CA GLY A 86 -2.91 11.98 -4.57
C GLY A 86 -4.05 11.36 -5.39
N SER A 87 -3.76 10.75 -6.54
CA SER A 87 -4.76 10.00 -7.30
C SER A 87 -5.06 8.64 -6.65
N VAL A 88 -6.28 8.14 -6.85
CA VAL A 88 -6.70 6.82 -6.38
C VAL A 88 -6.96 5.93 -7.58
N ARG A 89 -6.40 4.71 -7.56
CA ARG A 89 -6.63 3.70 -8.59
C ARG A 89 -7.17 2.42 -7.98
N PHE A 90 -8.09 1.78 -8.69
CA PHE A 90 -8.52 0.43 -8.36
C PHE A 90 -7.55 -0.57 -8.99
N ILE A 91 -6.93 -1.42 -8.17
CA ILE A 91 -6.00 -2.47 -8.62
C ILE A 91 -6.67 -3.83 -8.44
N SER A 92 -6.72 -4.61 -9.51
CA SER A 92 -7.32 -5.94 -9.48
C SER A 92 -6.47 -6.94 -8.70
N GLU A 93 -7.11 -7.90 -8.05
CA GLU A 93 -6.41 -9.05 -7.43
C GLU A 93 -5.68 -9.94 -8.47
N ASN A 94 -6.06 -9.83 -9.74
CA ASN A 94 -5.41 -10.54 -10.85
C ASN A 94 -4.23 -9.76 -11.47
N THR A 95 -3.93 -8.55 -10.97
CA THR A 95 -2.79 -7.77 -11.43
C THR A 95 -1.50 -8.56 -11.24
N ASN A 96 -0.62 -8.51 -12.24
CA ASN A 96 0.67 -9.22 -12.19
C ASN A 96 1.44 -8.80 -10.92
N PRO A 97 1.93 -9.76 -10.10
CA PRO A 97 2.70 -9.43 -8.90
C PRO A 97 3.94 -8.56 -9.18
N GLN A 98 4.53 -8.63 -10.37
CA GLN A 98 5.64 -7.76 -10.76
C GLN A 98 5.21 -6.29 -10.90
N THR A 99 3.99 -6.05 -11.36
CA THR A 99 3.42 -4.71 -11.43
C THR A 99 3.19 -4.13 -10.03
N LEU A 100 2.66 -4.94 -9.09
CA LEU A 100 2.50 -4.51 -7.70
C LEU A 100 3.84 -4.21 -7.03
N LYS A 101 4.87 -5.00 -7.35
CA LYS A 101 6.23 -4.74 -6.89
C LYS A 101 6.74 -3.41 -7.45
N ALA A 102 6.63 -3.20 -8.76
CA ALA A 102 7.02 -1.95 -9.41
C ALA A 102 6.31 -0.71 -8.81
N LEU A 103 5.02 -0.86 -8.47
CA LEU A 103 4.24 0.18 -7.80
C LEU A 103 4.60 0.38 -6.32
N ALA A 104 5.25 -0.60 -5.69
CA ALA A 104 5.68 -0.51 -4.30
C ALA A 104 6.91 0.39 -4.16
N SER A 105 7.81 0.37 -5.13
CA SER A 105 9.07 1.09 -5.06
C SER A 105 8.93 2.55 -5.47
N PRO A 106 9.64 3.47 -4.78
CA PRO A 106 9.91 4.80 -5.30
C PRO A 106 11.23 4.89 -6.10
N ASP A 107 12.06 3.84 -6.10
CA ASP A 107 13.50 3.92 -6.40
C ASP A 107 13.88 3.77 -7.89
N GLY A 108 12.94 3.61 -8.83
CA GLY A 108 13.24 3.70 -10.27
C GLY A 108 13.72 2.40 -10.94
N ASN A 109 13.86 1.32 -10.19
CA ASN A 109 14.61 0.12 -10.63
C ASN A 109 13.72 -1.04 -11.10
N GLU A 110 12.43 -0.82 -11.28
CA GLU A 110 11.45 -1.89 -11.52
C GLU A 110 10.64 -1.64 -12.80
N GLN A 111 10.31 -2.71 -13.52
CA GLN A 111 9.60 -2.61 -14.80
C GLN A 111 8.10 -2.43 -14.51
N VAL A 112 7.63 -1.19 -14.61
CA VAL A 112 6.22 -0.80 -14.45
C VAL A 112 5.47 -1.20 -15.74
N GLY A 113 4.65 -2.26 -15.69
CA GLY A 113 3.73 -2.62 -16.79
C GLY A 113 2.43 -1.79 -16.74
N ASP A 114 1.54 -1.94 -17.73
CA ASP A 114 0.23 -1.27 -17.69
C ASP A 114 -0.69 -1.88 -16.59
N PHE A 115 -1.45 -1.04 -15.88
CA PHE A 115 -2.43 -1.42 -14.85
C PHE A 115 -3.67 -0.50 -14.83
#